data_AF-A0A2D6RC52-F1
#
_entry.id   AF-A0A2D6RC52-F1
#
_cell.length_a   1.000
_cell.length_b   1.000
_cell.length_c   1.000
_cell.angle_alpha   90.00
_cell.angle_beta   90.00
_cell.angle_gamma   90.00
#
_symmetry.space_group_name_H-M   'P 1'
#
loop_
_entity.id
_entity.type
_entity.pdbx_description
1 polymer ?
#
loop_
_entity_poly.entity_id
_entity_poly.type
_entity_poly.pdbx_seq_one_letter_code
_entity_poly.pdbx_strand_id
1 'polypeptide(L)'
;MKDTMLCPRDGTILISPEESGKSVFSRNGIFHCPTCAGLALNSEAASSEICSKKLESMHDGFMDEGTPTDICCPFCEVKMKVRDFAFRKIDGSLTELIEIDGCPECSSFWLDSGELQRLSPPNGDKNENTDSEARALAVVFDLLFHLPFVLL
;
A
#
# COMPACT_ATOMS: atom_id res chain seq x y z
N MET A 1 -4.18 24.31 -2.73
CA MET A 1 -3.58 23.84 -1.46
C MET A 1 -3.12 22.42 -1.72
N LYS A 2 -1.94 22.01 -1.25
CA LYS A 2 -1.63 20.57 -1.21
C LYS A 2 -2.48 20.01 -0.09
N ASP A 3 -3.47 19.20 -0.42
CA ASP A 3 -4.29 18.54 0.59
C ASP A 3 -3.37 17.65 1.43
N THR A 4 -3.42 17.86 2.75
CA THR A 4 -2.59 17.11 3.71
C THR A 4 -3.24 15.76 3.94
N MET A 5 -2.57 14.70 3.52
CA MET A 5 -3.08 13.33 3.68
C MET A 5 -2.78 12.83 5.10
N LEU A 6 -3.78 12.28 5.77
CA LEU A 6 -3.65 11.77 7.15
C LEU A 6 -3.69 10.24 7.16
N CYS A 7 -2.87 9.64 8.01
CA CYS A 7 -2.87 8.20 8.25
C CYS A 7 -4.25 7.77 8.76
N PRO A 8 -4.92 6.80 8.10
CA PRO A 8 -6.23 6.33 8.52
C PRO A 8 -6.22 5.59 9.86
N ARG A 9 -5.06 5.11 10.32
CA ARG A 9 -4.92 4.34 11.57
C ARG A 9 -4.66 5.22 12.79
N ASP A 10 -3.87 6.29 12.65
CA ASP A 10 -3.41 7.10 13.80
C ASP A 10 -3.51 8.62 13.61
N GLY A 11 -3.94 9.10 12.43
CA GLY A 11 -4.10 10.53 12.13
C GLY A 11 -2.78 11.29 11.89
N THR A 12 -1.63 10.62 11.90
CA THR A 12 -0.33 11.22 11.57
C THR A 12 -0.33 11.71 10.13
N ILE A 13 0.30 12.86 9.86
CA ILE A 13 0.50 13.34 8.48
C ILE A 13 1.36 12.33 7.70
N LEU A 14 0.85 11.88 6.55
CA LEU A 14 1.59 10.99 5.66
C LEU A 14 2.71 11.76 4.96
N ILE A 15 3.88 11.13 4.87
CA ILE A 15 5.01 11.64 4.08
C ILE A 15 4.73 11.35 2.61
N SER A 16 4.88 12.37 1.75
CA SER A 16 4.59 12.22 0.33
C SER A 16 5.64 11.38 -0.40
N PRO A 17 5.30 10.83 -1.58
CA PRO A 17 6.25 10.08 -2.39
C PRO A 17 7.52 10.88 -2.72
N GLU A 18 7.40 12.19 -2.95
CA GLU A 18 8.51 13.09 -3.26
C GLU A 18 9.41 13.36 -2.04
N GLU A 19 8.84 13.37 -0.84
CA GLU A 19 9.54 13.64 0.42
C GLU A 19 10.24 12.40 0.99
N SER A 20 9.85 11.20 0.54
CA SER A 20 10.37 9.92 1.01
C SER A 20 11.88 9.71 0.77
N GLY A 21 12.47 10.40 -0.21
CA GLY A 21 13.88 10.26 -0.60
C GLY A 21 14.25 8.96 -1.33
N LYS A 22 13.26 8.17 -1.78
CA LYS A 22 13.45 6.89 -2.47
C LYS A 22 12.58 6.82 -3.72
N SER A 23 13.16 6.49 -4.87
CA SER A 23 12.45 6.47 -6.16
C SER A 23 11.30 5.45 -6.23
N VAL A 24 11.33 4.39 -5.42
CA VAL A 24 10.24 3.40 -5.36
C VAL A 24 8.93 4.03 -4.90
N PHE A 25 8.98 5.05 -4.06
CA PHE A 25 7.79 5.71 -3.55
C PHE A 25 7.11 6.53 -4.65
N SER A 26 7.85 7.43 -5.30
CA SER A 26 7.32 8.21 -6.42
C SER A 26 6.93 7.33 -7.60
N ARG A 27 7.66 6.25 -7.87
CA ARG A 27 7.31 5.29 -8.92
C ARG A 27 5.93 4.67 -8.69
N ASN A 28 5.64 4.25 -7.45
CA ASN A 28 4.44 3.50 -7.10
C ASN A 28 3.32 4.36 -6.50
N GLY A 29 3.53 5.67 -6.33
CA GLY A 29 2.58 6.56 -5.68
C GLY A 29 2.38 6.24 -4.19
N ILE A 30 3.47 5.84 -3.51
CA ILE A 30 3.44 5.44 -2.10
C ILE A 30 3.66 6.66 -1.22
N PHE A 31 2.68 6.92 -0.36
CA PHE A 31 2.80 7.73 0.84
C PHE A 31 3.04 6.78 2.01
N HIS A 32 3.74 7.24 3.05
CA HIS A 32 3.94 6.40 4.24
C HIS A 32 3.73 7.15 5.54
N CYS A 33 3.25 6.42 6.54
CA CYS A 33 3.13 6.94 7.89
C CYS A 33 4.45 6.75 8.65
N PRO A 34 5.07 7.82 9.17
CA PRO A 34 6.29 7.70 9.97
C PRO A 34 6.05 7.12 11.37
N THR A 35 4.79 6.94 11.79
CA THR A 35 4.43 6.46 13.13
C THR A 35 4.05 4.97 13.14
N CYS A 36 3.15 4.54 12.26
CA CYS A 36 2.72 3.14 12.18
C CYS A 36 3.41 2.33 11.07
N ALA A 37 4.25 2.95 10.25
CA ALA A 37 4.92 2.37 9.09
C ALA A 37 3.97 1.86 7.96
N GLY A 38 2.67 2.16 8.04
CA GLY A 38 1.71 1.81 7.00
C GLY A 38 1.92 2.58 5.69
N LEU A 39 1.51 1.98 4.58
CA LEU A 39 1.68 2.51 3.23
C LEU A 39 0.31 2.85 2.62
N ALA A 40 0.17 4.08 2.11
CA ALA A 40 -0.97 4.47 1.28
C ALA A 40 -0.51 4.54 -0.19
N LEU A 41 -1.19 3.82 -1.07
CA LEU A 41 -0.94 3.84 -2.51
C LEU A 41 -2.03 4.62 -3.22
N ASN A 42 -1.66 5.42 -4.21
CA ASN A 42 -2.58 6.18 -5.04
C ASN A 42 -2.14 6.16 -6.50
N SER A 43 -3.06 5.81 -7.40
CA SER A 43 -2.75 5.68 -8.83
C SER A 43 -2.37 7.00 -9.48
N GLU A 44 -2.97 8.13 -9.08
CA GLU A 44 -2.66 9.46 -9.63
C GLU A 44 -1.29 9.99 -9.17
N ALA A 45 -0.86 9.61 -7.97
CA ALA A 45 0.46 9.94 -7.43
C ALA A 45 1.59 9.06 -7.99
N ALA A 46 1.27 7.95 -8.66
CA ALA A 46 2.26 7.05 -9.23
C ALA A 46 2.85 7.64 -10.52
N SER A 47 4.16 7.95 -10.50
CA SER A 47 4.86 8.45 -11.69
C SER A 47 5.08 7.38 -12.76
N SER A 48 4.96 6.09 -12.44
CA SER A 48 5.00 5.00 -13.42
C SER A 48 3.62 4.66 -13.92
N GLU A 49 3.41 4.78 -15.23
CA GLU A 49 2.16 4.41 -15.89
C GLU A 49 1.82 2.92 -15.69
N ILE A 50 2.82 2.05 -15.62
CA ILE A 50 2.62 0.61 -15.35
C ILE A 50 2.05 0.42 -13.94
N CYS A 51 2.59 1.15 -12.96
CA CYS A 51 2.15 1.03 -11.57
C CYS A 51 0.76 1.64 -11.39
N SER A 52 0.53 2.82 -11.97
CA SER A 52 -0.77 3.50 -11.99
C SER A 52 -1.88 2.61 -12.56
N LYS A 53 -1.68 2.06 -13.77
CA LYS A 53 -2.65 1.12 -14.40
C LYS A 53 -2.87 -0.15 -13.59
N LYS A 54 -1.85 -0.63 -12.89
CA LYS A 54 -1.98 -1.81 -12.04
C LYS A 54 -2.83 -1.52 -10.80
N LEU A 55 -2.69 -0.34 -10.20
CA LEU A 55 -3.54 0.11 -9.10
C LEU A 55 -5.00 0.30 -9.57
N GLU A 56 -5.21 0.86 -10.77
CA GLU A 56 -6.54 0.94 -11.40
C GLU A 56 -7.16 -0.44 -11.59
N SER A 57 -6.40 -1.42 -12.12
CA SER A 57 -6.88 -2.78 -12.28
C SER A 57 -7.17 -3.49 -10.95
N MET A 58 -6.43 -3.18 -9.88
CA MET A 58 -6.75 -3.68 -8.54
C MET A 58 -8.06 -3.10 -8.02
N HIS A 59 -8.33 -1.83 -8.33
CA HIS A 59 -9.48 -1.09 -7.82
C HIS A 59 -10.82 -1.60 -8.34
N ASP A 60 -10.85 -2.14 -9.57
CA ASP A 60 -12.02 -2.85 -10.11
C ASP A 60 -12.53 -3.92 -9.12
N GLY A 61 -11.63 -4.58 -8.40
CA GLY A 61 -11.98 -5.59 -7.38
C GLY A 61 -12.49 -5.03 -6.05
N PHE A 62 -12.59 -3.72 -5.87
CA PHE A 62 -13.12 -3.09 -4.65
C PHE A 62 -14.41 -2.30 -4.90
N MET A 63 -14.78 -2.06 -6.16
CA MET A 63 -16.03 -1.36 -6.51
C MET A 63 -17.24 -2.08 -5.91
N ASP A 64 -17.36 -3.39 -6.13
CA ASP A 64 -18.52 -4.19 -5.70
C ASP A 64 -18.18 -5.28 -4.66
N GLU A 65 -16.91 -5.69 -4.57
CA GLU A 65 -16.45 -6.74 -3.65
C GLU A 65 -15.73 -6.17 -2.41
N GLY A 66 -15.44 -7.03 -1.44
CA GLY A 66 -14.76 -6.68 -0.18
C GLY A 66 -15.69 -6.39 0.99
N THR A 67 -15.12 -6.44 2.19
CA THR A 67 -15.86 -6.20 3.45
C THR A 67 -15.66 -4.76 3.90
N PRO A 68 -16.70 -3.98 4.21
CA PRO A 68 -16.52 -2.61 4.71
C PRO A 68 -15.65 -2.56 5.98
N THR A 69 -14.77 -1.56 6.07
CA THR A 69 -13.94 -1.33 7.26
C THR A 69 -14.28 -0.03 7.97
N ASP A 70 -13.62 0.19 9.10
CA ASP A 70 -13.78 1.40 9.92
C ASP A 70 -12.81 2.52 9.53
N ILE A 71 -11.93 2.29 8.54
CA ILE A 71 -11.03 3.33 8.04
C ILE A 71 -11.58 4.03 6.79
N CYS A 72 -11.28 5.31 6.69
CA CYS A 72 -11.56 6.14 5.52
C CYS A 72 -10.32 6.26 4.65
N CYS A 73 -10.52 6.31 3.33
CA CYS A 73 -9.48 6.55 2.36
C CYS A 73 -8.82 7.91 2.64
N PRO A 74 -7.48 7.98 2.76
CA PRO A 74 -6.81 9.24 3.05
C PRO A 74 -6.92 10.27 1.92
N PHE A 75 -7.30 9.85 0.71
CA PHE A 75 -7.34 10.70 -0.49
C PHE A 75 -8.73 11.27 -0.84
N CYS A 76 -9.82 10.59 -0.42
CA CYS A 76 -11.19 11.01 -0.74
C CYS A 76 -12.19 10.81 0.40
N GLU A 77 -11.73 10.37 1.58
CA GLU A 77 -12.50 10.21 2.83
C GLU A 77 -13.63 9.16 2.79
N VAL A 78 -13.78 8.42 1.70
CA VAL A 78 -14.74 7.32 1.57
C VAL A 78 -14.32 6.11 2.38
N LYS A 79 -15.28 5.40 3.00
CA LYS A 79 -15.02 4.15 3.72
C LYS A 79 -14.37 3.11 2.82
N MET A 80 -13.28 2.54 3.28
CA MET A 80 -12.55 1.50 2.55
C MET A 80 -13.22 0.14 2.73
N LYS A 81 -12.84 -0.80 1.87
CA LYS A 81 -13.21 -2.21 1.99
C LYS A 81 -11.95 -3.06 2.07
N VAL A 82 -11.97 -4.09 2.90
CA VAL A 82 -10.87 -5.03 3.06
C VAL A 82 -11.07 -6.27 2.21
N ARG A 83 -9.97 -6.75 1.66
CA ARG A 83 -9.84 -8.05 0.99
C ARG A 83 -8.48 -8.66 1.29
N ASP A 84 -8.37 -9.96 1.10
CA ASP A 84 -7.08 -10.63 1.01
C ASP A 84 -6.58 -10.60 -0.44
N PHE A 85 -5.27 -10.51 -0.61
CA PHE A 85 -4.63 -10.68 -1.89
C PHE A 85 -3.30 -11.43 -1.77
N ALA A 86 -2.85 -11.98 -2.90
CA ALA A 86 -1.55 -12.61 -2.98
C ALA A 86 -0.91 -12.36 -4.35
N PHE A 87 0.43 -12.37 -4.38
CA PHE A 87 1.19 -12.34 -5.61
C PHE A 87 1.44 -13.77 -6.12
N ARG A 88 1.33 -13.96 -7.44
CA ARG A 88 1.66 -15.21 -8.11
C ARG A 88 3.15 -15.26 -8.42
N LYS A 89 3.85 -16.24 -7.84
CA LYS A 89 5.27 -16.52 -8.06
C LYS A 89 5.48 -17.19 -9.42
N ILE A 90 6.74 -17.24 -9.84
CA ILE A 90 7.17 -17.83 -11.13
C ILE A 90 6.82 -19.32 -11.22
N ASP A 91 6.86 -20.04 -10.09
CA ASP A 91 6.48 -21.46 -10.01
C ASP A 91 4.95 -21.70 -10.01
N GLY A 92 4.16 -20.63 -10.12
CA GLY A 92 2.70 -20.66 -10.13
C GLY A 92 2.05 -20.64 -8.74
N SER A 93 2.83 -20.81 -7.66
CA SER A 93 2.34 -20.72 -6.29
C SER A 93 2.03 -19.28 -5.88
N LEU A 94 1.27 -19.10 -4.81
CA LEU A 94 0.94 -17.79 -4.25
C LEU A 94 1.91 -17.43 -3.11
N THR A 95 2.09 -16.13 -2.87
CA THR A 95 2.62 -15.64 -1.58
C THR A 95 1.64 -15.95 -0.46
N GLU A 96 2.06 -15.69 0.78
CA GLU A 96 1.10 -15.59 1.88
C GLU A 96 0.04 -14.53 1.55
N LEU A 97 -1.14 -14.69 2.15
CA LEU A 97 -2.23 -13.73 2.02
C LEU A 97 -1.87 -12.46 2.77
N ILE A 98 -2.11 -11.36 2.09
CA ILE A 98 -1.87 -10.01 2.58
C ILE A 98 -3.25 -9.38 2.62
N GLU A 99 -3.61 -8.85 3.77
CA GLU A 99 -4.81 -8.04 3.87
C GLU A 99 -4.54 -6.68 3.21
N ILE A 100 -5.52 -6.14 2.51
CA ILE A 100 -5.42 -4.83 1.87
C ILE A 100 -6.77 -4.12 1.97
N ASP A 101 -6.71 -2.88 2.42
CA ASP A 101 -7.84 -1.96 2.40
C ASP A 101 -7.83 -1.23 1.05
N GLY A 102 -8.87 -1.39 0.24
CA GLY A 102 -9.04 -0.70 -1.04
C GLY A 102 -10.18 0.31 -0.98
N CYS A 103 -9.94 1.49 -1.56
CA CYS A 103 -10.97 2.49 -1.74
C CYS A 103 -11.88 2.11 -2.93
N PRO A 104 -13.20 2.09 -2.77
CA PRO A 104 -14.13 1.79 -3.86
C PRO A 104 -14.31 2.93 -4.87
N GLU A 105 -13.67 4.11 -4.68
CA GLU A 105 -13.90 5.30 -5.53
C GLU A 105 -12.67 5.86 -6.26
N CYS A 106 -11.45 5.74 -5.71
CA CYS A 106 -10.31 6.56 -6.18
C CYS A 106 -9.00 5.79 -6.39
N SER A 107 -9.06 4.51 -6.75
CA SER A 107 -7.88 3.68 -7.08
C SER A 107 -6.74 3.78 -6.06
N SER A 108 -7.11 3.80 -4.79
CA SER A 108 -6.19 4.00 -3.67
C SER A 108 -6.32 2.89 -2.64
N PHE A 109 -5.20 2.55 -2.01
CA PHE A 109 -5.10 1.40 -1.12
C PHE A 109 -4.31 1.73 0.12
N TRP A 110 -4.58 1.00 1.20
CA TRP A 110 -3.85 1.03 2.44
C TRP A 110 -3.35 -0.37 2.79
N LEU A 111 -2.09 -0.44 3.23
CA LEU A 111 -1.43 -1.64 3.70
C LEU A 111 -0.86 -1.37 5.09
N ASP A 112 -1.22 -2.18 6.07
CA ASP A 112 -0.60 -2.08 7.38
C ASP A 112 0.80 -2.70 7.36
N SER A 113 1.70 -2.09 8.14
CA SER A 113 3.10 -2.53 8.21
C SER A 113 3.23 -4.00 8.61
N GLY A 114 2.48 -4.43 9.63
CA GLY A 114 2.49 -5.80 10.14
C GLY A 114 2.06 -6.87 9.14
N GLU A 115 1.30 -6.51 8.09
CA GLU A 115 0.91 -7.44 7.01
C GLU A 115 2.03 -7.61 6.00
N LEU A 116 2.64 -6.51 5.56
CA LEU A 116 3.77 -6.51 4.64
C LEU A 116 5.04 -7.11 5.25
N GLN A 117 5.21 -6.99 6.57
CA GLN A 117 6.30 -7.65 7.29
C GLN A 117 6.30 -9.17 7.10
N ARG A 118 5.12 -9.81 6.95
CA ARG A 118 5.02 -11.27 6.73
C ARG A 118 5.65 -11.71 5.41
N LEU A 119 5.73 -10.80 4.44
CA LEU A 119 6.36 -11.03 3.14
C LEU A 119 7.86 -10.72 3.15
N SER A 120 8.34 -10.04 4.18
CA SER A 120 9.74 -9.67 4.32
C SER A 120 10.51 -10.80 5.03
N PRO A 121 11.76 -11.11 4.62
CA PRO A 121 12.59 -12.02 5.41
C PRO A 121 12.77 -11.47 6.83
N PRO A 122 12.86 -12.33 7.86
CA PRO A 122 13.00 -11.88 9.24
C PRO A 122 14.32 -11.09 9.39
N ASN A 123 14.23 -9.77 9.50
CA ASN A 123 15.37 -8.91 9.78
C ASN A 123 15.68 -8.96 11.28
N GLY A 124 16.92 -9.29 11.62
CA GLY A 124 17.38 -9.66 12.94
C GLY A 124 17.71 -8.52 13.91
N ASP A 125 17.25 -7.29 13.70
CA ASP A 125 17.55 -6.18 14.62
C ASP A 125 16.29 -5.38 15.00
N LYS A 126 15.90 -5.48 16.28
CA LYS A 126 14.69 -4.86 16.87
C LYS A 126 14.88 -3.38 17.22
N ASN A 127 15.69 -2.65 16.46
CA ASN A 127 16.07 -1.26 16.76
C ASN A 127 15.87 -0.34 15.54
N GLU A 128 14.91 -0.68 14.66
CA GLU A 128 14.58 0.15 13.50
C GLU A 128 13.58 1.26 13.86
N ASN A 129 13.81 2.43 13.29
CA ASN A 129 12.85 3.53 13.26
C ASN A 129 11.68 3.14 12.35
N THR A 130 10.44 3.45 12.72
CA THR A 130 9.22 3.20 11.92
C THR A 130 9.29 3.81 10.51
N ASP A 131 9.98 4.94 10.35
CA ASP A 131 10.26 5.51 9.02
C ASP A 131 11.21 4.65 8.18
N SER A 132 12.25 4.07 8.80
CA SER A 132 13.13 3.13 8.09
C SER A 132 12.42 1.83 7.73
N GLU A 133 11.51 1.38 8.59
CA GLU A 133 10.68 0.21 8.34
C GLU A 133 9.76 0.42 7.13
N ALA A 134 9.02 1.53 7.09
CA ALA A 134 8.17 1.87 5.95
C ALA A 134 8.95 1.90 4.63
N ARG A 135 10.19 2.41 4.68
CA ARG A 135 11.11 2.40 3.53
C ARG A 135 11.56 1.01 3.12
N ALA A 136 11.79 0.10 4.05
CA ALA A 136 12.10 -1.29 3.74
C ALA A 136 10.89 -2.01 3.13
N LEU A 137 9.71 -1.84 3.74
CA LEU A 137 8.45 -2.41 3.26
C LEU A 137 8.09 -1.91 1.86
N ALA A 138 8.31 -0.62 1.56
CA ALA A 138 8.10 -0.06 0.23
C ALA A 138 8.99 -0.71 -0.85
N VAL A 139 10.22 -1.10 -0.51
CA VAL A 139 11.12 -1.82 -1.42
C VAL A 139 10.64 -3.26 -1.64
N VAL A 140 10.22 -3.94 -0.57
CA VAL A 140 9.67 -5.31 -0.68
C VAL A 140 8.40 -5.31 -1.52
N PHE A 141 7.48 -4.40 -1.24
CA PHE A 141 6.27 -4.22 -2.02
C PHE A 141 6.60 -3.96 -3.48
N ASP A 142 7.52 -3.03 -3.77
CA ASP A 142 7.91 -2.71 -5.13
C ASP A 142 8.39 -3.92 -5.95
N LEU A 143 9.21 -4.79 -5.34
CA LEU A 143 9.68 -6.01 -5.98
C LEU A 143 8.53 -6.97 -6.30
N LEU A 144 7.60 -7.14 -5.36
CA LEU A 144 6.44 -8.00 -5.52
C LEU A 144 5.41 -7.40 -6.48
N PHE A 145 5.34 -6.07 -6.58
CA PHE A 145 4.39 -5.36 -7.42
C PHE A 145 4.68 -5.48 -8.91
N HIS A 146 5.75 -6.18 -9.32
CA HIS A 146 5.94 -6.62 -10.72
C HIS A 146 5.32 -7.99 -11.02
N LEU A 147 4.90 -8.75 -9.99
CA LEU A 147 4.25 -10.06 -10.15
C LEU A 147 2.74 -9.92 -10.38
N PRO A 148 2.10 -10.84 -11.11
CA PRO A 148 0.63 -10.89 -11.16
C PRO A 148 0.06 -11.03 -9.76
N PHE A 149 -1.07 -10.38 -9.47
CA PHE A 149 -1.77 -10.52 -8.19
C PHE A 149 -3.09 -11.27 -8.38
N VAL A 150 -3.65 -11.75 -7.27
CA VAL A 150 -4.99 -12.32 -7.19
C VAL A 150 -5.66 -11.72 -5.95
N LEU A 151 -6.82 -11.10 -6.14
CA LEU A 151 -7.72 -10.73 -5.04
C LEU A 151 -8.58 -11.93 -4.67
N LEU A 152 -8.80 -12.13 -3.37
CA LEU A 152 -9.56 -13.25 -2.80
C LEU A 152 -10.80 -12.76 -2.05
#